data_AF-A0A3D0T8I8-F1
#
_entry.id   AF-A0A3D0T8I8-F1
#
_cell.length_a   1.000
_cell.length_b   1.000
_cell.length_c   1.000
_cell.angle_alpha   90.00
_cell.angle_beta   90.00
_cell.angle_gamma   90.00
#
_symmetry.space_group_name_H-M   'P 1'
#
loop_
_entity.id
_entity.type
_entity.pdbx_description
1 polymer ?
#
loop_
_entity_poly.entity_id
_entity_poly.type
_entity_poly.pdbx_seq_one_letter_code
_entity_poly.pdbx_strand_id
1 'polypeptide(L)'
;MSAKNKFGSQVLLPLIVKLFRTYNPGLSSQFQSGIGKLKAIEVETGPGSFTGLRVGVSVANALGFALNIPVNEKKIETELNY
;
A
#
# COMPACT_ATOMS: atom_id res chain seq x y z
N MET A 1 -5.57 31.27 -1.07
CA MET A 1 -4.66 30.32 -0.38
C MET A 1 -5.13 28.90 -0.64
N SER A 2 -4.32 28.03 -1.23
CA SER A 2 -4.47 26.58 -1.00
C SER A 2 -3.19 25.88 -1.42
N ALA A 3 -2.38 25.49 -0.44
CA ALA A 3 -1.25 24.59 -0.64
C ALA A 3 -1.77 23.19 -0.95
N LYS A 4 -2.38 23.00 -2.13
CA LYS A 4 -2.95 21.72 -2.56
C LYS A 4 -1.82 20.81 -3.02
N ASN A 5 -1.45 19.88 -2.14
CA ASN A 5 -0.73 18.64 -2.39
C ASN A 5 0.60 18.79 -3.14
N LYS A 6 1.64 19.27 -2.44
CA LYS A 6 3.02 19.28 -2.96
C LYS A 6 3.60 17.88 -3.23
N PHE A 7 2.93 16.81 -2.81
CA PHE A 7 3.42 15.46 -2.95
C PHE A 7 2.24 14.50 -3.22
N GLY A 8 2.01 14.15 -4.50
CA GLY A 8 0.94 13.25 -4.94
C GLY A 8 1.22 11.78 -4.62
N SER A 9 1.23 10.89 -5.61
CA SER A 9 1.48 9.45 -5.42
C SER A 9 2.84 9.12 -4.78
N GLN A 10 3.81 10.03 -4.85
CA GLN A 10 5.18 9.84 -4.36
C GLN A 10 5.29 9.63 -2.85
N VAL A 11 4.30 10.07 -2.05
CA VAL A 11 4.35 9.91 -0.57
C VAL A 11 3.80 8.60 -0.08
N LEU A 12 3.06 7.87 -0.90
CA LEU A 12 2.33 6.68 -0.46
C LEU A 12 3.27 5.65 0.16
N LEU A 13 4.31 5.25 -0.57
CA LEU A 13 5.26 4.25 -0.07
C LEU A 13 6.08 4.75 1.13
N PRO A 14 6.64 5.97 1.15
CA PRO A 14 7.26 6.54 2.35
C PRO A 14 6.35 6.55 3.59
N LEU A 15 5.06 6.82 3.42
CA LEU A 15 4.08 6.80 4.51
C LEU A 15 3.81 5.39 5.01
N ILE A 16 3.66 4.42 4.09
CA ILE A 16 3.54 2.99 4.44
C ILE A 16 4.76 2.58 5.29
N VAL A 17 5.97 2.88 4.83
CA VAL A 17 7.22 2.58 5.55
C VAL A 17 7.26 3.26 6.93
N LYS A 18 6.83 4.53 7.00
CA LYS A 18 6.76 5.28 8.26
C LYS A 18 5.80 4.60 9.24
N LEU A 19 4.60 4.22 8.81
CA LEU A 19 3.62 3.52 9.65
C LEU A 19 4.18 2.18 10.14
N PHE A 20 4.80 1.38 9.27
CA PHE A 20 5.41 0.11 9.67
C PHE A 20 6.46 0.30 10.78
N ARG A 21 7.35 1.29 10.64
CA ARG A 21 8.37 1.59 11.65
C ARG A 21 7.77 2.08 12.97
N THR A 22 6.73 2.91 12.91
CA THR A 22 6.04 3.41 14.11
C THR A 22 5.41 2.28 14.92
N TYR A 23 4.72 1.34 14.25
CA TYR A 23 4.02 0.25 14.93
C TYR A 23 4.89 -0.98 15.18
N ASN A 24 6.07 -1.07 14.56
CA ASN A 24 7.04 -2.15 14.76
C ASN A 24 8.44 -1.56 15.01
N PRO A 25 8.68 -0.91 16.17
CA PRO A 25 9.94 -0.20 16.43
C PRO A 25 11.17 -1.12 16.49
N GLY A 26 10.99 -2.43 16.70
CA GLY A 26 12.05 -3.44 16.61
C GLY A 26 12.51 -3.76 15.18
N LEU A 27 11.88 -3.17 14.17
CA LEU A 27 12.19 -3.34 12.74
C LEU A 27 13.33 -2.42 12.27
N SER A 28 14.34 -2.21 13.11
CA SER A 28 15.36 -1.15 12.92
C SER A 28 16.49 -1.51 11.95
N SER A 29 16.57 -2.74 11.42
CA SER A 29 17.64 -3.14 10.50
C SER A 29 17.23 -4.04 9.33
N GLN A 30 16.06 -4.70 9.39
CA GLN A 30 15.58 -5.59 8.32
C GLN A 30 14.09 -5.37 8.09
N PHE A 31 13.75 -4.69 6.99
CA PHE A 31 12.38 -4.56 6.47
C PHE A 31 11.69 -5.94 6.32
N GLN A 32 12.47 -6.99 6.11
CA GLN A 32 11.99 -8.36 5.89
C GLN A 32 11.28 -9.01 7.09
N SER A 33 11.64 -8.72 8.35
CA SER A 33 11.17 -9.56 9.48
C SER A 33 9.76 -9.21 10.01
N GLY A 34 9.29 -7.99 9.79
CA GLY A 34 8.00 -7.50 10.29
C GLY A 34 6.87 -7.65 9.28
N ILE A 35 7.21 -7.56 7.99
CA ILE A 35 6.24 -7.64 6.90
C ILE A 35 5.92 -9.10 6.56
N GLY A 36 6.84 -10.03 6.82
CA GLY A 36 6.59 -11.48 6.70
C GLY A 36 5.51 -12.04 7.64
N LYS A 37 4.97 -11.24 8.57
CA LYS A 37 3.82 -11.62 9.42
C LYS A 37 2.47 -11.18 8.89
N LEU A 38 2.45 -10.35 7.85
CA LEU A 38 1.19 -9.91 7.24
C LEU A 38 0.52 -11.11 6.57
N LYS A 39 -0.82 -11.16 6.68
CA LYS A 39 -1.62 -12.26 6.11
C LYS A 39 -2.27 -11.89 4.79
N ALA A 40 -2.58 -10.62 4.60
CA ALA A 40 -3.25 -10.07 3.42
C ALA A 40 -3.05 -8.54 3.37
N ILE A 41 -3.35 -7.95 2.23
CA ILE A 41 -3.46 -6.50 2.03
C ILE A 41 -4.90 -6.20 1.59
N GLU A 42 -5.50 -5.17 2.16
CA GLU A 42 -6.81 -4.69 1.73
C GLU A 42 -6.67 -3.28 1.14
N VAL A 43 -7.31 -3.03 0.02
CA VAL A 43 -7.38 -1.72 -0.64
C VAL A 43 -8.74 -1.45 -1.24
N GLU A 44 -9.17 -0.20 -1.14
CA GLU A 44 -10.38 0.28 -1.77
C GLU A 44 -10.29 0.20 -3.29
N THR A 45 -11.29 -0.43 -3.91
CA THR A 45 -11.42 -0.55 -5.38
C THR A 45 -12.39 0.47 -5.96
N GLY A 46 -13.17 1.16 -5.14
CA GLY A 46 -14.03 2.27 -5.56
C GLY A 46 -15.38 2.38 -4.84
N PRO A 47 -16.20 3.39 -5.18
CA PRO A 47 -15.96 4.44 -6.19
C PRO A 47 -14.86 5.43 -5.79
N GLY A 48 -14.09 5.96 -6.75
CA GLY A 48 -12.99 6.88 -6.43
C GLY A 48 -12.19 7.42 -7.62
N SER A 49 -11.20 8.29 -7.35
CA SER A 49 -10.38 8.89 -8.41
C SER A 49 -9.65 7.81 -9.21
N PHE A 50 -9.79 7.83 -10.54
CA PHE A 50 -9.07 6.96 -11.48
C PHE A 50 -7.57 6.85 -11.16
N THR A 51 -6.90 7.99 -10.96
CA THR A 51 -5.46 8.00 -10.63
C THR A 51 -5.19 7.45 -9.24
N GLY A 52 -6.01 7.82 -8.25
CA GLY A 52 -5.85 7.37 -6.87
C GLY A 52 -6.00 5.86 -6.71
N LEU A 53 -7.08 5.31 -7.28
CA LEU A 53 -7.38 3.88 -7.26
C LEU A 53 -6.29 3.07 -7.97
N ARG A 54 -5.88 3.47 -9.17
CA ARG A 54 -4.82 2.74 -9.90
C ARG A 54 -3.49 2.79 -9.19
N VAL A 55 -3.10 3.92 -8.62
CA VAL A 55 -1.87 4.03 -7.83
C VAL A 55 -1.96 3.15 -6.57
N GLY A 56 -3.05 3.23 -5.81
CA GLY A 56 -3.24 2.45 -4.59
C GLY A 56 -3.20 0.95 -4.84
N VAL A 57 -4.00 0.47 -5.80
CA VAL A 57 -4.07 -0.95 -6.14
C VAL A 57 -2.75 -1.46 -6.75
N SER A 58 -2.05 -0.65 -7.55
CA SER A 58 -0.73 -1.05 -8.08
C SER A 58 0.30 -1.25 -6.96
N VAL A 59 0.31 -0.36 -5.97
CA VAL A 59 1.21 -0.49 -4.80
C VAL A 59 0.83 -1.72 -3.98
N ALA A 60 -0.47 -1.95 -3.72
CA ALA A 60 -0.94 -3.12 -3.00
C ALA A 60 -0.57 -4.43 -3.69
N ASN A 61 -0.80 -4.53 -5.00
CA ASN A 61 -0.44 -5.70 -5.81
C ASN A 61 1.07 -5.97 -5.81
N ALA A 62 1.89 -4.93 -5.94
CA ALA A 62 3.34 -5.09 -5.89
C ALA A 62 3.82 -5.60 -4.52
N LEU A 63 3.25 -5.07 -3.43
CA LEU A 63 3.53 -5.55 -2.07
C LEU A 63 3.03 -6.98 -1.86
N GLY A 64 1.80 -7.30 -2.27
CA GLY A 64 1.22 -8.64 -2.18
C GLY A 64 2.05 -9.68 -2.93
N PHE A 65 2.51 -9.33 -4.15
CA PHE A 65 3.42 -10.15 -4.92
C PHE A 65 4.77 -10.37 -4.21
N ALA A 66 5.40 -9.31 -3.72
CA ALA A 66 6.71 -9.40 -3.06
C ALA A 66 6.66 -10.21 -1.75
N LEU A 67 5.51 -10.22 -1.08
CA LEU A 67 5.30 -10.90 0.20
C LEU A 67 4.62 -12.25 0.07
N ASN A 68 4.17 -12.61 -1.13
CA ASN A 68 3.37 -13.80 -1.41
C ASN A 68 2.10 -13.88 -0.53
N ILE A 69 1.37 -12.76 -0.42
CA ILE A 69 0.10 -12.66 0.31
C ILE A 69 -1.00 -12.09 -0.58
N PRO A 70 -2.28 -12.46 -0.35
CA PRO A 70 -3.39 -11.97 -1.15
C PRO A 70 -3.65 -10.46 -0.97
N VAL A 71 -4.23 -9.86 -2.01
CA VAL A 71 -4.78 -8.50 -2.03
C VAL A 71 -6.27 -8.60 -2.28
N ASN A 72 -7.11 -8.10 -1.37
CA ASN A 72 -8.58 -8.25 -1.43
C ASN A 72 -9.00 -9.71 -1.69
N GLU A 73 -8.36 -10.65 -0.97
CA GLU A 73 -8.54 -12.11 -1.11
C GLU A 73 -8.14 -12.71 -2.47
N LYS A 74 -7.60 -11.89 -3.39
CA LYS A 74 -7.14 -12.30 -4.72
C LYS A 74 -5.61 -12.34 -4.79
N LYS A 75 -5.06 -13.04 -5.79
CA LYS A 75 -3.62 -13.01 -6.09
C LYS A 75 -3.16 -11.64 -6.59
N ILE A 76 -4.03 -10.96 -7.32
CA ILE A 76 -3.85 -9.62 -7.85
C ILE A 76 -5.24 -8.99 -7.97
N GLU A 77 -5.41 -7.76 -7.52
CA GLU A 77 -6.66 -7.02 -7.70
C GLU A 77 -6.62 -6.22 -9.00
N THR A 78 -7.65 -6.35 -9.81
CA THR A 78 -7.78 -5.71 -11.13
C THR A 78 -9.14 -5.05 -11.36
N GLU A 79 -10.11 -5.33 -10.50
CA GLU A 79 -11.46 -4.76 -10.58
C GLU A 79 -11.47 -3.40 -9.88
N LEU A 80 -11.58 -2.33 -10.65
CA LEU A 80 -11.67 -0.96 -10.14
C LEU A 80 -12.97 -0.31 -10.59
N ASN A 81 -13.66 0.33 -9.65
CA ASN A 81 -14.83 1.15 -9.88
C ASN A 81 -14.42 2.63 -9.73
N TYR A 82 -14.21 3.33 -10.83
CA TYR A 82 -13.78 4.74 -10.84
C TYR A 82 -14.90 5.68 -11.26
#